data_AF-A0A960U9Y5-F1
#
_entry.id   AF-A0A960U9Y5-F1
#
_cell.length_a   1.000
_cell.length_b   1.000
_cell.length_c   1.000
_cell.angle_alpha   90.00
_cell.angle_beta   90.00
_cell.angle_gamma   90.00
#
_symmetry.space_group_name_H-M   'P 1'
#
loop_
_entity.id
_entity.type
_entity.pdbx_description
1 polymer ?
#
loop_
_entity_poly.entity_id
_entity_poly.type
_entity_poly.pdbx_seq_one_letter_code
_entity_poly.pdbx_strand_id
1 'polypeptide(L)'
;MEEEQMDIDYKTWNNELSDLNAKSMIALNSKVYKELAELSKGDTVIFSGKFIRDNKRGFEQSNMLESSVVRDPEFIIRFTAIKKKN
;
A
#
# COMPACT_ATOMS: atom_id res chain seq x y z
N MET A 1 -12.33 -28.26 2.10
CA MET A 1 -12.00 -27.10 1.27
C MET A 1 -11.07 -26.28 2.13
N GLU A 2 -9.77 -26.27 1.82
CA GLU A 2 -8.85 -25.31 2.45
C GLU A 2 -9.32 -23.91 2.02
N GLU A 3 -9.44 -22.98 2.97
CA GLU A 3 -9.61 -21.57 2.61
C GLU A 3 -8.36 -21.15 1.86
N GLU A 4 -8.49 -20.75 0.60
CA GLU A 4 -7.41 -20.09 -0.12
C GLU A 4 -7.12 -18.77 0.60
N GLN A 5 -6.04 -18.75 1.38
CA GLN A 5 -5.55 -17.54 2.01
C GLN A 5 -4.95 -16.63 0.93
N MET A 6 -5.62 -15.50 0.69
CA MET A 6 -5.19 -14.50 -0.28
C MET A 6 -4.27 -13.50 0.41
N ASP A 7 -3.02 -13.43 -0.04
CA ASP A 7 -2.06 -12.45 0.45
C ASP A 7 -2.33 -11.09 -0.22
N ILE A 8 -2.53 -10.05 0.59
CA ILE A 8 -2.82 -8.70 0.12
C ILE A 8 -1.69 -7.78 0.54
N ASP A 9 -1.08 -7.13 -0.45
CA ASP A 9 -0.06 -6.12 -0.22
C ASP A 9 -0.62 -4.70 -0.37
N TYR A 10 -0.17 -3.81 0.52
CA TYR A 10 -0.46 -2.38 0.46
C TYR A 10 0.85 -1.60 0.30
N LYS A 11 1.02 -0.95 -0.85
CA LYS A 11 2.28 -0.34 -1.27
C LYS A 11 2.11 1.14 -1.60
N THR A 12 3.24 1.84 -1.69
CA THR A 12 3.35 3.14 -2.37
C THR A 12 4.17 2.96 -3.62
N TRP A 13 4.11 3.89 -4.57
CA TRP A 13 5.12 3.96 -5.60
C TRP A 13 6.47 4.35 -5.00
N ASN A 14 7.52 3.64 -5.41
CA ASN A 14 8.89 3.84 -4.96
C ASN A 14 9.71 4.72 -5.93
N ASN A 15 9.10 5.21 -7.01
CA ASN A 15 9.72 6.09 -7.97
C ASN A 15 8.76 7.24 -8.32
N GLU A 16 9.32 8.43 -8.53
CA GLU A 16 8.54 9.66 -8.74
C GLU A 16 7.71 9.60 -10.02
N LEU A 17 8.20 8.91 -11.07
CA LEU A 17 7.54 8.83 -12.36
C LEU A 17 6.18 8.13 -12.28
N SER A 18 6.12 6.97 -11.62
CA SER A 18 4.88 6.26 -11.36
C SER A 18 3.98 7.00 -10.36
N ASP A 19 4.57 7.75 -9.42
CA ASP A 19 3.80 8.44 -8.37
C ASP A 19 3.17 9.77 -8.80
N LEU A 20 3.47 10.29 -10.01
CA LEU A 20 2.99 11.59 -10.49
C LEU A 20 1.48 11.80 -10.29
N ASN A 21 0.69 10.75 -10.55
CA ASN A 21 -0.78 10.79 -10.41
C ASN A 21 -1.27 10.27 -9.05
N ALA A 22 -0.61 9.26 -8.50
CA ALA A 22 -1.03 8.60 -7.25
C ALA A 22 -0.75 9.45 -6.00
N LYS A 23 0.37 10.20 -5.99
CA LYS A 23 0.85 10.97 -4.82
C LYS A 23 0.85 10.12 -3.54
N SER A 24 1.27 8.87 -3.68
CA SER A 24 1.31 7.84 -2.65
C SER A 24 2.63 7.85 -1.88
N MET A 25 3.70 8.40 -2.46
CA MET A 25 5.02 8.44 -1.85
C MET A 25 5.00 9.18 -0.51
N ILE A 26 5.60 8.54 0.50
CA ILE A 26 5.64 9.08 1.85
C ILE A 26 6.76 10.11 1.94
N ALA A 27 6.38 11.39 2.04
CA ALA A 27 7.34 12.48 2.19
C ALA A 27 8.08 12.39 3.54
N LEU A 28 9.39 12.63 3.53
CA LEU A 28 10.27 12.53 4.72
C LEU A 28 9.89 13.49 5.86
N ASN A 29 9.22 14.60 5.55
CA ASN A 29 8.73 15.57 6.53
C ASN A 29 7.28 15.32 6.97
N SER A 30 6.64 14.25 6.50
CA SER A 30 5.23 13.96 6.79
C SER A 30 5.03 13.34 8.18
N LYS A 31 3.79 13.42 8.69
CA LYS A 31 3.37 12.70 9.91
C LYS A 31 3.59 11.19 9.79
N VAL A 32 3.20 10.61 8.66
CA VAL A 32 3.30 9.17 8.40
C VAL A 32 4.75 8.70 8.42
N TYR A 33 5.69 9.48 7.89
CA TYR A 33 7.11 9.14 7.97
C TYR A 33 7.61 9.06 9.41
N LYS A 34 7.22 10.02 10.26
CA LYS A 34 7.60 10.02 11.68
C LYS A 34 7.05 8.80 12.40
N GLU A 35 5.80 8.44 12.12
CA GLU A 35 5.17 7.23 12.67
C GLU A 35 5.88 5.95 12.22
N LEU A 36 6.28 5.87 10.94
CA LEU A 36 7.06 4.75 10.41
C LEU A 36 8.44 4.63 11.06
N ALA A 37 9.08 5.75 11.37
CA ALA A 37 10.41 5.77 11.99
C ALA A 37 10.43 5.19 13.42
N GLU A 38 9.27 5.08 14.07
CA GLU A 38 9.11 4.45 15.39
C GLU A 38 8.93 2.93 15.31
N LEU A 39 8.76 2.37 14.12
CA LEU A 39 8.50 0.95 13.90
C LEU A 39 9.77 0.16 13.56
N SER A 40 9.72 -1.15 13.84
CA SER A 40 10.75 -2.10 13.49
C SER A 40 10.22 -3.20 12.57
N LYS A 41 11.11 -3.83 11.79
CA LYS A 41 10.75 -5.02 11.00
C LYS A 41 10.16 -6.09 11.92
N GLY A 42 9.03 -6.67 11.52
CA GLY A 42 8.28 -7.65 12.30
C GLY A 42 7.19 -7.07 13.20
N ASP A 43 7.11 -5.73 13.34
CA ASP A 43 5.98 -5.12 14.04
C ASP A 43 4.68 -5.33 13.26
N THR A 44 3.66 -5.84 13.96
CA THR A 44 2.30 -5.81 13.44
C THR A 44 1.76 -4.39 13.57
N VAL A 45 1.10 -3.88 12.53
CA VAL A 45 0.63 -2.49 12.49
C VAL A 45 -0.88 -2.40 12.22
N ILE A 46 -1.46 -1.27 12.60
CA ILE A 46 -2.74 -0.79 12.09
C ILE A 46 -2.46 0.49 11.33
N PHE A 47 -3.05 0.62 10.14
CA PHE A 47 -2.89 1.81 9.31
C PHE A 47 -4.25 2.35 8.83
N SER A 48 -4.21 3.61 8.38
CA SER A 48 -5.29 4.28 7.68
C SER A 48 -4.74 4.83 6.36
N GLY A 49 -5.57 4.82 5.32
CA GLY A 49 -5.17 5.33 4.01
C GLY A 49 -6.33 5.46 3.05
N LYS A 50 -6.02 5.88 1.81
CA LYS A 50 -6.97 5.96 0.71
C LYS A 50 -6.43 5.19 -0.48
N PHE A 51 -7.25 4.29 -1.03
CA PHE A 51 -6.98 3.69 -2.34
C PHE A 51 -6.94 4.77 -3.42
N ILE A 52 -6.06 4.56 -4.39
CA ILE A 52 -6.02 5.37 -5.61
C ILE A 52 -6.93 4.71 -6.65
N ARG A 53 -7.79 5.51 -7.28
CA ARG A 53 -8.72 5.01 -8.30
C ARG A 53 -7.99 4.79 -9.62
N ASP A 54 -8.27 3.64 -10.24
CA ASP A 54 -7.87 3.36 -11.61
C ASP A 54 -9.12 3.18 -12.48
N ASN A 55 -9.12 3.79 -13.67
CA ASN A 55 -10.30 3.80 -14.54
C ASN A 55 -10.57 2.46 -15.23
N LYS A 56 -9.61 1.53 -15.25
CA LYS A 56 -9.73 0.22 -15.90
C LYS A 56 -9.92 -0.91 -14.90
N ARG A 57 -9.29 -0.81 -13.74
CA ARG A 57 -9.21 -1.87 -12.71
C ARG A 57 -9.88 -1.49 -11.38
N GLY A 58 -10.54 -0.32 -11.32
CA GLY A 58 -11.21 0.20 -10.13
C GLY A 58 -10.25 0.86 -9.16
N PHE A 59 -9.21 0.13 -8.73
CA PHE A 59 -8.11 0.65 -7.92
C PHE A 59 -6.76 0.40 -8.58
N GLU A 60 -5.83 1.31 -8.34
CA GLU A 60 -4.46 1.21 -8.86
C GLU A 60 -3.71 0.08 -8.14
N GLN A 61 -2.97 -0.70 -8.94
CA GLN A 61 -2.18 -1.84 -8.46
C GLN A 61 -0.81 -1.85 -9.13
N SER A 62 0.21 -2.37 -8.44
CA SER A 62 1.60 -2.47 -8.96
C SER A 62 1.88 -3.72 -9.78
N ASN A 63 1.01 -4.72 -9.72
CA ASN A 63 1.18 -5.97 -10.44
C ASN A 63 0.92 -5.81 -11.96
N MET A 64 1.80 -6.42 -12.77
CA MET A 64 1.71 -6.35 -14.23
C MET A 64 0.82 -7.45 -14.83
N LEU A 65 0.83 -8.65 -14.23
CA LEU A 65 0.11 -9.82 -14.73
C LEU A 65 -1.33 -9.87 -14.18
N GLU A 66 -2.32 -10.00 -15.06
CA GLU A 66 -3.73 -10.07 -14.65
C GLU A 66 -4.05 -11.29 -13.78
N SER A 67 -3.36 -12.42 -13.97
CA SER A 67 -3.53 -13.59 -13.11
C SER A 67 -3.10 -13.33 -11.66
N SER A 68 -2.12 -12.45 -11.46
CA SER A 68 -1.64 -12.04 -10.13
C SER A 68 -2.55 -11.00 -9.48
N VAL A 69 -3.28 -10.20 -10.27
CA VAL A 69 -4.29 -9.24 -9.76
C VAL A 69 -5.35 -9.90 -8.89
N VAL A 70 -5.72 -11.14 -9.21
CA VAL A 70 -6.79 -11.88 -8.51
C VAL A 70 -6.27 -12.71 -7.35
N ARG A 71 -5.03 -13.22 -7.44
CA ARG A 71 -4.47 -14.13 -6.43
C ARG A 71 -3.65 -13.43 -5.36
N ASP A 72 -2.89 -12.41 -5.75
CA ASP A 72 -1.94 -11.69 -4.88
C ASP A 72 -2.05 -10.18 -5.16
N PRO A 73 -3.16 -9.53 -4.76
CA PRO A 73 -3.39 -8.13 -5.08
C PRO A 73 -2.38 -7.21 -4.38
N GLU A 74 -1.79 -6.30 -5.16
CA GLU A 74 -0.84 -5.30 -4.66
C GLU A 74 -1.41 -3.88 -4.85
N PHE A 75 -2.10 -3.35 -3.86
CA PHE A 75 -2.77 -2.05 -3.97
C PHE A 75 -1.83 -0.88 -3.70
N ILE A 76 -1.92 0.15 -4.55
CA ILE A 76 -1.29 1.44 -4.29
C ILE A 76 -2.20 2.27 -3.37
N ILE A 77 -1.66 2.66 -2.21
CA ILE A 77 -2.40 3.41 -1.18
C ILE A 77 -1.64 4.67 -0.79
N ARG A 78 -2.39 5.77 -0.62
CA ARG A 78 -1.88 6.94 0.10
C ARG A 78 -2.19 6.81 1.59
N PHE A 79 -1.17 6.46 2.37
CA PHE A 79 -1.25 6.35 3.82
C PHE A 79 -1.52 7.71 4.48
N THR A 80 -2.32 7.70 5.53
CA THR A 80 -2.66 8.88 6.34
C THR A 80 -2.28 8.72 7.81
N ALA A 81 -2.14 7.48 8.28
CA ALA A 81 -1.60 7.16 9.59
C ALA A 81 -1.10 5.71 9.61
N ILE A 82 -0.04 5.42 10.36
CA ILE A 82 0.45 4.07 10.63
C ILE A 82 0.83 4.01 12.12
N LYS A 83 0.54 2.91 12.80
CA LYS A 83 0.98 2.70 14.19
C LYS A 83 1.12 1.22 14.51
N LYS A 84 1.95 0.89 15.49
CA LYS A 84 2.06 -0.47 16.01
C LYS A 84 0.71 -0.92 16.55
N LYS A 85 0.34 -2.17 16.24
CA LYS A 85 -0.80 -2.85 16.84
C LYS A 85 -0.38 -3.30 18.24
N ASN A 86 -1.10 -2.82 19.24
CA ASN A 86 -0.91 -3.23 20.64
C ASN A 86 -1.22 -4.71 20.83
#